data_AF-A0AAF0BVW7-F1
#
_entry.id   AF-A0AAF0BVW7-F1
#
_cell.length_a   1.000
_cell.length_b   1.000
_cell.length_c   1.000
_cell.angle_alpha   90.00
_cell.angle_beta   90.00
_cell.angle_gamma   90.00
#
_symmetry.space_group_name_H-M   'P 1'
#
loop_
_entity.id
_entity.type
_entity.pdbx_description
1 polymer ?
#
loop_
_entity_poly.entity_id
_entity_poly.type
_entity_poly.pdbx_seq_one_letter_code
_entity_poly.pdbx_strand_id
1 'polypeptide(L)'
;MSDDEIPDGVTIEMDRDTVSATAAVDAPPAEVFDYVRRPANHLAISGDESVQGTTIGPEVLSEGDRFGMRMKMYGLPYRVTSKVVEFQQGTRIAWCHFGGHRWRWEVEDAPGGGSKVTETFDLSTAKLPAAIRLMGYPKGHRPNVARSVANVAAHFADG
;
A
#
# COMPACT_ATOMS: atom_id res chain seq x y z
N MET A 1 -17.07 12.10 8.12
CA MET A 1 -16.97 10.66 8.40
C MET A 1 -15.98 10.52 9.53
N SER A 2 -16.35 9.85 10.62
CA SER A 2 -15.55 9.82 11.83
C SER A 2 -14.19 9.17 11.55
N ASP A 3 -13.14 10.00 11.62
CA ASP A 3 -11.73 9.64 11.57
C ASP A 3 -11.37 8.91 12.88
N ASP A 4 -11.03 7.62 12.81
CA ASP A 4 -10.13 6.86 13.73
C ASP A 4 -10.50 5.37 13.88
N GLU A 5 -11.61 4.88 13.31
CA GLU A 5 -11.93 3.45 13.43
C GLU A 5 -11.02 2.61 12.54
N ILE A 6 -10.10 1.90 13.19
CA ILE A 6 -9.24 0.91 12.57
C ILE A 6 -10.09 -0.34 12.32
N PRO A 7 -10.13 -0.89 11.09
CA PRO A 7 -10.91 -2.08 10.80
C PRO A 7 -10.54 -3.26 11.72
N ASP A 8 -11.52 -4.09 12.04
CA ASP A 8 -11.31 -5.29 12.85
C ASP A 8 -10.20 -6.18 12.25
N GLY A 9 -9.35 -6.75 13.11
CA GLY A 9 -8.24 -7.61 12.69
C GLY A 9 -7.03 -6.88 12.10
N VAL A 10 -7.03 -5.54 12.07
CA VAL A 10 -5.89 -4.73 11.64
C VAL A 10 -5.09 -4.22 12.82
N THR A 11 -3.77 -4.38 12.78
CA THR A 11 -2.84 -3.73 13.72
C THR A 11 -2.11 -2.58 13.03
N ILE A 12 -1.77 -1.54 13.81
CA ILE A 12 -1.03 -0.38 13.30
C ILE A 12 0.19 -0.13 14.16
N GLU A 13 1.32 0.06 13.50
CA GLU A 13 2.57 0.51 14.10
C GLU A 13 2.98 1.82 13.44
N MET A 14 3.59 2.72 14.21
CA MET A 14 4.02 4.01 13.70
C MET A 14 5.23 4.50 14.47
N ASP A 15 6.20 5.03 13.74
CA ASP A 15 7.31 5.77 14.30
C ASP A 15 7.33 7.21 13.75
N ARG A 16 8.50 7.86 13.81
CA ARG A 16 8.68 9.23 13.33
C ARG A 16 8.47 9.37 11.82
N ASP A 17 8.84 8.36 11.05
CA ASP A 17 9.00 8.40 9.60
C ASP A 17 8.14 7.34 8.88
N THR A 18 7.67 6.34 9.61
CA THR A 18 6.86 5.25 9.05
C THR A 18 5.51 5.12 9.72
N VAL A 19 4.52 4.69 8.95
CA VAL A 19 3.30 4.09 9.46
C VAL A 19 3.06 2.79 8.71
N SER A 20 2.79 1.73 9.46
CA SER A 20 2.51 0.40 8.94
C SER A 20 1.17 -0.09 9.44
N ALA A 21 0.43 -0.79 8.60
CA ALA A 21 -0.72 -1.57 9.02
C ALA A 21 -0.56 -3.01 8.57
N THR A 22 -1.10 -3.93 9.36
CA THR A 22 -0.96 -5.37 9.15
C THR A 22 -2.30 -6.07 9.33
N ALA A 23 -2.63 -7.02 8.45
CA ALA A 23 -3.81 -7.87 8.57
C ALA A 23 -3.47 -9.34 8.26
N ALA A 24 -4.22 -10.27 8.85
CA ALA A 24 -4.22 -11.67 8.42
C ALA A 24 -5.09 -11.85 7.18
N VAL A 25 -4.69 -12.75 6.29
CA VAL A 25 -5.38 -13.05 5.03
C VAL A 25 -5.48 -14.56 4.88
N ASP A 26 -6.68 -15.07 4.60
CA ASP A 26 -6.93 -16.50 4.41
C ASP A 26 -6.57 -16.95 2.98
N ALA A 27 -5.32 -16.69 2.58
CA ALA A 27 -4.78 -17.09 1.29
C ALA A 27 -3.27 -17.29 1.36
N PRO A 28 -2.68 -18.14 0.50
CA PRO A 28 -1.23 -18.33 0.44
C PRO A 28 -0.49 -17.02 0.15
N PRO A 29 0.70 -16.78 0.72
CA PRO A 29 1.47 -15.55 0.50
C PRO A 29 1.68 -15.19 -0.98
N ALA A 30 1.89 -16.21 -1.83
CA ALA A 30 2.11 -16.02 -3.26
C ALA A 30 0.90 -15.40 -3.98
N GLU A 31 -0.32 -15.77 -3.59
CA GLU A 31 -1.55 -15.24 -4.19
C GLU A 31 -1.81 -13.81 -3.74
N VAL A 32 -1.63 -13.52 -2.45
CA VAL A 32 -1.73 -12.17 -1.90
C VAL A 32 -0.68 -11.24 -2.52
N PHE A 33 0.55 -11.72 -2.66
CA PHE A 33 1.61 -10.97 -3.32
C PHE A 33 1.32 -10.70 -4.80
N ASP A 34 0.77 -11.69 -5.54
CA ASP A 34 0.37 -11.50 -6.93
C ASP A 34 -0.78 -10.51 -7.08
N TYR A 35 -1.75 -10.53 -6.14
CA TYR A 35 -2.85 -9.57 -6.10
C TYR A 35 -2.36 -8.13 -5.89
N VAL A 36 -1.47 -7.92 -4.91
CA VAL A 36 -0.95 -6.58 -4.58
C VAL A 36 -0.09 -6.00 -5.70
N ARG A 37 0.70 -6.81 -6.40
CA ARG A 37 1.64 -6.32 -7.43
C ARG A 37 1.00 -6.06 -8.80
N ARG A 38 -0.32 -6.24 -8.94
CA ARG A 38 -1.06 -5.98 -10.19
C ARG A 38 -1.67 -4.58 -10.14
N PRO A 39 -1.19 -3.60 -10.95
CA PRO A 39 -1.68 -2.23 -10.91
C PRO A 39 -3.20 -2.08 -11.01
N ALA A 40 -3.85 -3.00 -11.75
CA ALA A 40 -5.31 -3.03 -11.93
C ALA A 40 -6.08 -3.18 -10.60
N ASN A 41 -5.48 -3.83 -9.60
CA ASN A 41 -6.10 -4.09 -8.29
C ASN A 41 -5.97 -2.91 -7.33
N HIS A 42 -5.09 -1.93 -7.61
CA HIS A 42 -4.80 -0.85 -6.66
C HIS A 42 -6.00 0.06 -6.40
N LEU A 43 -6.97 0.12 -7.32
CA LEU A 43 -8.24 0.82 -7.08
C LEU A 43 -9.07 0.15 -5.98
N ALA A 44 -9.12 -1.19 -5.97
CA ALA A 44 -9.82 -1.96 -4.94
C ALA A 44 -9.04 -1.99 -3.62
N ILE A 45 -7.70 -1.93 -3.69
CA ILE A 45 -6.84 -1.93 -2.51
C ILE A 45 -6.87 -0.58 -1.78
N SER A 46 -6.78 0.56 -2.48
CA SER A 46 -6.60 1.89 -1.88
C SER A 46 -7.58 2.22 -0.75
N GLY A 47 -7.05 2.49 0.45
CA GLY A 47 -7.84 2.77 1.65
C GLY A 47 -8.45 4.18 1.76
N ASP A 48 -7.95 5.13 0.97
CA ASP A 48 -8.39 6.54 0.98
C ASP A 48 -9.11 6.98 -0.31
N GLU A 49 -9.40 6.03 -1.20
CA GLU A 49 -10.03 6.27 -2.51
C GLU A 49 -9.27 7.26 -3.40
N SER A 50 -8.02 7.61 -3.06
CA SER A 50 -7.22 8.53 -3.87
C SER A 50 -6.87 7.91 -5.22
N VAL A 51 -6.71 6.58 -5.27
CA VAL A 51 -6.50 5.83 -6.51
C VAL A 51 -7.80 5.77 -7.31
N GLN A 52 -7.72 6.08 -8.60
CA GLN A 52 -8.86 6.11 -9.51
C GLN A 52 -8.68 5.15 -10.70
N GLY A 53 -7.69 4.25 -10.61
CA GLY A 53 -7.37 3.24 -11.61
C GLY A 53 -6.02 3.43 -12.31
N THR A 54 -5.58 2.39 -13.00
CA THR A 54 -4.32 2.34 -13.76
C THR A 54 -4.42 3.10 -15.07
N THR A 55 -3.30 3.65 -15.53
CA THR A 55 -3.19 4.30 -16.84
C THR A 55 -2.23 3.59 -17.78
N ILE A 56 -1.07 3.18 -17.28
CA ILE A 56 -0.01 2.51 -18.04
C ILE A 56 0.80 1.60 -17.11
N GLY A 57 1.45 0.59 -17.66
CA GLY A 57 2.34 -0.30 -16.91
C GLY A 57 2.15 -1.76 -17.32
N PRO A 58 3.01 -2.66 -16.80
CA PRO A 58 2.80 -4.09 -16.96
C PRO A 58 1.55 -4.54 -16.21
N GLU A 59 0.97 -5.66 -16.63
CA GLU A 59 -0.13 -6.31 -15.90
C GLU A 59 0.28 -6.68 -14.48
N VAL A 60 1.54 -7.11 -14.34
CA VAL A 60 2.12 -7.65 -13.12
C VAL A 60 3.50 -7.01 -12.90
N LEU A 61 3.70 -6.36 -11.77
CA LEU A 61 4.94 -5.65 -11.46
C LEU A 61 6.08 -6.60 -11.04
N SER A 62 7.28 -6.25 -11.48
CA SER A 62 8.57 -6.84 -11.14
C SER A 62 9.62 -5.76 -10.85
N GLU A 63 10.85 -6.17 -10.53
CA GLU A 63 11.94 -5.25 -10.21
C GLU A 63 12.16 -4.18 -11.28
N GLY A 64 12.20 -2.91 -10.86
CA GLY A 64 12.50 -1.78 -11.74
C GLY A 64 11.35 -1.29 -12.62
N ASP A 65 10.23 -2.00 -12.65
CA ASP A 65 9.06 -1.65 -13.46
C ASP A 65 8.50 -0.28 -13.10
N ARG A 66 7.84 0.32 -14.08
CA ARG A 66 7.14 1.60 -13.93
C ARG A 66 5.67 1.43 -14.28
N PHE A 67 4.83 2.06 -13.50
CA PHE A 67 3.39 2.09 -13.72
C PHE A 67 2.82 3.46 -13.38
N GLY A 68 1.75 3.82 -14.09
CA GLY A 68 1.05 5.09 -13.93
C GLY A 68 -0.32 4.88 -13.33
N MET A 69 -0.66 5.64 -12.30
CA MET A 69 -1.98 5.65 -11.68
C MET A 69 -2.67 6.99 -11.91
N ARG A 70 -3.98 6.95 -12.18
CA ARG A 70 -4.85 8.11 -12.05
C ARG A 70 -5.20 8.25 -10.58
N MET A 71 -5.07 9.45 -10.07
CA MET A 71 -5.29 9.78 -8.67
C MET A 71 -6.28 10.94 -8.56
N LYS A 72 -6.83 11.15 -7.37
CA LYS A 72 -7.69 12.29 -7.01
C LYS A 72 -7.23 12.87 -5.68
N MET A 73 -7.04 14.18 -5.61
CA MET A 73 -6.71 14.90 -4.37
C MET A 73 -7.56 16.16 -4.29
N TYR A 74 -8.28 16.35 -3.16
CA TYR A 74 -9.22 17.47 -2.97
C TYR A 74 -10.21 17.67 -4.13
N GLY A 75 -10.66 16.58 -4.76
CA GLY A 75 -11.56 16.63 -5.91
C GLY A 75 -10.88 16.78 -7.27
N LEU A 76 -9.60 17.13 -7.32
CA LEU A 76 -8.86 17.37 -8.55
C LEU A 76 -8.13 16.11 -9.02
N PRO A 77 -8.31 15.69 -10.30
CA PRO A 77 -7.61 14.55 -10.85
C PRO A 77 -6.14 14.89 -11.13
N TYR A 78 -5.24 13.96 -10.84
CA TYR A 78 -3.84 14.03 -11.26
C TYR A 78 -3.34 12.64 -11.66
N ARG A 79 -2.12 12.58 -12.19
CA ARG A 79 -1.46 11.32 -12.56
C ARG A 79 -0.13 11.21 -11.83
N VAL A 80 0.21 10.01 -11.43
CA VAL A 80 1.50 9.70 -10.82
C VAL A 80 2.12 8.51 -11.53
N THR A 81 3.41 8.62 -11.83
CA THR A 81 4.21 7.48 -12.29
C THR A 81 5.08 7.03 -11.14
N SER A 82 4.93 5.77 -10.76
CA SER A 82 5.72 5.09 -9.75
C SER A 82 6.74 4.17 -10.40
N LYS A 83 7.84 3.90 -9.69
CA LYS A 83 8.84 2.91 -10.04
C LYS A 83 8.98 1.90 -8.90
N VAL A 84 9.06 0.61 -9.22
CA VAL A 84 9.42 -0.44 -8.26
C VAL A 84 10.90 -0.27 -7.87
N VAL A 85 11.15 -0.14 -6.57
CA VAL A 85 12.48 0.13 -5.99
C VAL A 85 12.94 -0.91 -4.99
N GLU A 86 12.02 -1.78 -4.53
CA GLU A 86 12.34 -2.99 -3.76
C GLU A 86 11.51 -4.12 -4.36
N PHE A 87 12.12 -5.28 -4.56
CA PHE A 87 11.43 -6.45 -5.05
C PHE A 87 12.10 -7.72 -4.55
N GLN A 88 11.31 -8.57 -3.90
CA GLN A 88 11.65 -9.93 -3.55
C GLN A 88 10.41 -10.78 -3.87
N GLN A 89 10.55 -11.66 -4.87
CA GLN A 89 9.43 -12.43 -5.40
C GLN A 89 8.70 -13.17 -4.28
N GLY A 90 7.38 -12.95 -4.18
CA GLY A 90 6.50 -13.62 -3.24
C GLY A 90 6.49 -13.04 -1.82
N THR A 91 7.34 -12.07 -1.49
CA THR A 91 7.45 -11.59 -0.10
C THR A 91 7.48 -10.07 0.04
N ARG A 92 8.10 -9.31 -0.88
CA ARG A 92 8.24 -7.85 -0.71
C ARG A 92 8.23 -7.11 -2.04
N ILE A 93 7.47 -6.03 -2.08
CA ILE A 93 7.52 -5.06 -3.18
C ILE A 93 7.37 -3.66 -2.62
N ALA A 94 8.17 -2.71 -3.12
CA ALA A 94 7.97 -1.30 -2.80
C ALA A 94 8.11 -0.44 -4.04
N TRP A 95 7.31 0.62 -4.11
CA TRP A 95 7.43 1.62 -5.15
C TRP A 95 7.48 3.02 -4.58
N CYS A 96 8.09 3.93 -5.34
CA CYS A 96 8.05 5.36 -5.06
C CYS A 96 7.76 6.13 -6.34
N HIS A 97 7.20 7.33 -6.18
CA HIS A 97 7.10 8.30 -7.25
C HIS A 97 8.16 9.40 -7.11
N PHE A 98 8.04 10.48 -7.87
CA PHE A 98 9.00 11.59 -7.89
C PHE A 98 9.34 12.20 -6.51
N GLY A 99 8.46 12.04 -5.50
CA GLY A 99 8.64 12.52 -4.13
C GLY A 99 9.59 11.66 -3.28
N GLY A 100 9.90 10.44 -3.72
CA GLY A 100 10.90 9.56 -3.13
C GLY A 100 10.41 8.68 -1.97
N HIS A 101 9.34 9.08 -1.25
CA HIS A 101 8.75 8.24 -0.22
C HIS A 101 8.21 6.93 -0.81
N ARG A 102 8.23 5.87 0.00
CA ARG A 102 7.91 4.52 -0.45
C ARG A 102 6.57 4.06 0.10
N TRP A 103 5.87 3.30 -0.73
CA TRP A 103 4.78 2.43 -0.34
C TRP A 103 5.32 1.00 -0.47
N ARG A 104 5.49 0.33 0.66
CA ARG A 104 6.05 -1.02 0.76
C ARG A 104 4.95 -1.99 1.16
N TRP A 105 4.91 -3.12 0.49
CA TRP A 105 4.08 -4.26 0.81
C TRP A 105 4.96 -5.45 1.15
N GLU A 106 4.62 -6.11 2.25
CA GLU A 106 5.27 -7.32 2.72
C GLU A 106 4.22 -8.40 2.95
N VAL A 107 4.52 -9.62 2.52
CA VAL A 107 3.64 -10.78 2.70
C VAL A 107 4.47 -11.91 3.27
N GLU A 108 4.01 -12.45 4.39
CA GLU A 108 4.67 -13.53 5.13
C GLU A 108 3.67 -14.63 5.44
N ASP A 109 4.13 -15.87 5.66
CA ASP A 109 3.28 -16.93 6.17
C ASP A 109 2.72 -16.58 7.56
N ALA A 110 1.43 -16.84 7.77
CA ALA A 110 0.81 -16.66 9.08
C ALA A 110 0.87 -17.94 9.93
N PRO A 111 1.09 -17.84 11.25
CA PRO A 111 0.95 -18.98 12.15
C PRO A 111 -0.48 -19.54 12.09
N GLY A 112 -0.64 -20.79 11.66
CA GLY A 112 -1.94 -21.45 11.56
C GLY A 112 -2.51 -21.56 10.14
N GLY A 113 -1.79 -21.07 9.13
CA GLY A 113 -2.22 -21.09 7.72
C GLY A 113 -2.55 -19.70 7.19
N GLY A 114 -2.60 -19.56 5.87
CA GLY A 114 -2.78 -18.26 5.20
C GLY A 114 -1.52 -17.39 5.25
N SER A 115 -1.72 -16.08 5.22
CA SER A 115 -0.63 -15.11 5.19
C SER A 115 -0.93 -13.87 6.04
N LYS A 116 0.12 -13.10 6.29
CA LYS A 116 0.07 -11.80 6.94
C LYS A 116 0.54 -10.77 5.92
N VAL A 117 -0.30 -9.78 5.64
CA VAL A 117 0.01 -8.68 4.73
C VAL A 117 0.26 -7.40 5.50
N THR A 118 1.34 -6.71 5.17
CA THR A 118 1.72 -5.43 5.77
C THR A 118 1.86 -4.38 4.68
N GLU A 119 1.17 -3.24 4.80
CA GLU A 119 1.46 -2.03 4.03
C GLU A 119 2.20 -1.03 4.90
N THR A 120 3.27 -0.44 4.38
CA THR A 120 4.06 0.61 5.04
C THR A 120 4.21 1.83 4.15
N PHE A 121 3.84 2.99 4.68
CA PHE A 121 4.25 4.28 4.13
C PHE A 121 5.53 4.72 4.84
N ASP A 122 6.60 4.92 4.06
CA ASP A 122 7.94 5.27 4.56
C ASP A 122 8.42 6.60 3.94
N LEU A 123 8.40 7.67 4.75
CA LEU A 123 8.87 9.00 4.33
C LEU A 123 10.38 9.20 4.52
N SER A 124 11.10 8.29 5.20
CA SER A 124 12.54 8.46 5.46
C SER A 124 13.36 8.51 4.16
N THR A 125 12.83 7.89 3.10
CA THR A 125 13.40 7.83 1.75
C THR A 125 12.98 9.01 0.86
N ALA A 126 12.12 9.90 1.36
CA ALA A 126 11.67 11.07 0.61
C ALA A 126 12.80 12.05 0.32
N LYS A 127 12.63 12.83 -0.76
CA LYS A 127 13.57 13.92 -1.08
C LYS A 127 13.53 15.06 -0.06
N LEU A 128 12.37 15.30 0.56
CA LEU A 128 12.12 16.38 1.51
C LEU A 128 11.33 15.85 2.74
N PRO A 129 11.92 14.96 3.56
CA PRO A 129 11.19 14.29 4.64
C PRO A 129 10.69 15.26 5.72
N ALA A 130 11.45 16.34 6.01
CA ALA A 130 11.02 17.36 6.97
C ALA A 130 9.74 18.10 6.51
N ALA A 131 9.61 18.39 5.22
CA ALA A 131 8.41 19.02 4.67
C ALA A 131 7.20 18.08 4.74
N ILE A 132 7.40 16.80 4.42
CA ILE A 132 6.34 15.78 4.52
C ILE A 132 5.87 15.62 5.97
N ARG A 133 6.79 15.65 6.95
CA ARG A 133 6.43 15.65 8.37
C ARG A 133 5.61 16.88 8.77
N LEU A 134 5.99 18.06 8.30
CA LEU A 134 5.25 19.30 8.58
C LEU A 134 3.82 19.27 8.02
N MET A 135 3.58 18.52 6.94
CA MET A 135 2.25 18.27 6.38
C MET A 135 1.43 17.23 7.18
N GLY A 136 1.96 16.67 8.28
CA GLY A 136 1.23 15.76 9.18
C GLY A 136 1.46 14.27 8.91
N TYR A 137 2.44 13.90 8.08
CA TYR A 137 2.78 12.51 7.79
C TYR A 137 3.94 12.01 8.67
N PRO A 138 4.02 10.71 8.99
CA PRO A 138 3.21 9.61 8.44
C PRO A 138 1.82 9.48 9.08
N LYS A 139 1.53 10.19 10.19
CA LYS A 139 0.28 10.07 10.95
C LYS A 139 -0.99 10.19 10.10
N GLY A 140 -1.02 11.09 9.13
CA GLY A 140 -2.16 11.25 8.22
C GLY A 140 -2.49 10.03 7.34
N HIS A 141 -1.56 9.10 7.15
CA HIS A 141 -1.79 7.87 6.38
C HIS A 141 -2.26 6.69 7.22
N ARG A 142 -2.35 6.80 8.55
CA ARG A 142 -2.87 5.73 9.44
C ARG A 142 -4.18 5.11 8.96
N PRO A 143 -5.25 5.88 8.66
CA PRO A 143 -6.50 5.29 8.18
C PRO A 143 -6.38 4.69 6.78
N ASN A 144 -5.50 5.23 5.92
CA ASN A 144 -5.29 4.71 4.58
C ASN A 144 -4.64 3.32 4.63
N VAL A 145 -3.48 3.18 5.28
CA VAL A 145 -2.78 1.88 5.35
C VAL A 145 -3.65 0.82 6.02
N ALA A 146 -4.42 1.19 7.05
CA ALA A 146 -5.30 0.27 7.75
C ALA A 146 -6.43 -0.26 6.87
N ARG A 147 -7.08 0.63 6.10
CA ARG A 147 -8.12 0.23 5.16
C ARG A 147 -7.55 -0.54 3.98
N SER A 148 -6.35 -0.21 3.50
CA SER A 148 -5.72 -0.94 2.40
C SER A 148 -5.51 -2.41 2.72
N VAL A 149 -4.91 -2.73 3.88
CA VAL A 149 -4.71 -4.13 4.27
C VAL A 149 -6.02 -4.84 4.59
N ALA A 150 -7.03 -4.13 5.11
CA ALA A 150 -8.37 -4.67 5.29
C ALA A 150 -9.05 -4.99 3.96
N ASN A 151 -8.92 -4.14 2.94
CA ASN A 151 -9.45 -4.38 1.60
C ASN A 151 -8.78 -5.60 0.94
N VAL A 152 -7.48 -5.79 1.16
CA VAL A 152 -6.77 -7.00 0.73
C VAL A 152 -7.33 -8.23 1.46
N ALA A 153 -7.45 -8.19 2.79
CA ALA A 153 -7.99 -9.31 3.55
C ALA A 153 -9.42 -9.67 3.12
N ALA A 154 -10.29 -8.67 2.92
CA ALA A 154 -11.67 -8.85 2.50
C ALA A 154 -11.77 -9.52 1.11
N HIS A 155 -10.87 -9.19 0.18
CA HIS A 155 -10.85 -9.82 -1.15
C HIS A 155 -10.72 -11.35 -1.10
N PHE A 156 -10.01 -11.88 -0.10
CA PHE A 156 -9.77 -13.32 0.05
C PHE A 156 -10.72 -14.01 1.04
N ALA A 157 -11.58 -13.25 1.75
CA ALA A 157 -12.54 -13.81 2.70
C ALA A 157 -13.80 -14.40 2.03
N ASP A 158 -14.08 -14.02 0.78
CA ASP A 158 -15.27 -14.43 0.02
C ASP A 158 -15.06 -15.70 -0.84
N GLY A 159 -14.05 -16.52 -0.51
CA GLY A 159 -13.61 -17.71 -1.28
C GLY A 159 -14.21 -19.04 -0.86
#